data_AF-A0A534JPH0-F1
#
_entry.id   AF-A0A534JPH0-F1
#
_cell.length_a   1.000
_cell.length_b   1.000
_cell.length_c   1.000
_cell.angle_alpha   90.00
_cell.angle_beta   90.00
_cell.angle_gamma   90.00
#
_symmetry.space_group_name_H-M   'P 1'
#
loop_
_entity.id
_entity.type
_entity.pdbx_description
1 polymer ?
#
loop_
_entity_poly.entity_id
_entity_poly.type
_entity_poly.pdbx_seq_one_letter_code
_entity_poly.pdbx_strand_id
1 'polypeptide(L)'
;MFASTPLREDFQEGARYLGAIFTPIFFISMGLLVNLWTIAAAPGLVVFGVVLTVVAILAKIIGCGIPSRLSKMSNRESLAVGLGMTPRGEVGLIVALTALTAGVIAGSLFSVIVLVMIVVSVLPAPFFKRIIVQIAEERRSRAPAPGNPEPPRGT
;
A
#
# COMPACT_ATOMS: atom_id res chain seq x y z
N MET A 1 7.96 5.12 -24.12
CA MET A 1 8.98 5.59 -25.08
C MET A 1 10.40 5.55 -24.51
N PHE A 2 10.64 5.81 -23.21
CA PHE A 2 11.99 5.74 -22.59
C PHE A 2 12.39 4.38 -21.99
N ALA A 3 11.49 3.39 -21.94
CA ALA A 3 11.70 2.13 -21.20
C ALA A 3 12.78 1.20 -21.81
N SER A 4 13.19 1.43 -23.05
CA SER A 4 14.12 0.58 -23.81
C SER A 4 15.42 1.28 -24.20
N THR A 5 15.72 2.46 -23.63
CA THR A 5 16.90 3.28 -23.98
C THR A 5 17.95 3.24 -22.86
N PRO A 6 19.26 3.20 -23.16
CA PRO A 6 20.32 3.21 -22.15
C PRO A 6 20.33 4.47 -21.24
N LEU A 7 19.72 5.57 -21.67
CA LEU A 7 19.56 6.82 -20.89
C LEU A 7 18.61 6.69 -19.67
N ARG A 8 17.97 5.53 -19.49
CA ARG A 8 17.05 5.27 -18.39
C ARG A 8 17.74 5.28 -17.03
N GLU A 9 18.93 4.69 -16.96
CA GLU A 9 19.63 4.48 -15.68
C GLU A 9 20.03 5.83 -15.07
N ASP A 10 20.61 6.73 -15.88
CA ASP A 10 20.99 8.08 -15.46
C ASP A 10 19.80 8.89 -14.95
N PHE A 11 18.66 8.84 -15.66
CA PHE A 11 17.47 9.60 -15.27
C PHE A 11 16.79 9.00 -14.03
N GLN A 12 16.76 7.68 -13.90
CA GLN A 12 16.23 7.00 -12.71
C GLN A 12 17.11 7.24 -11.48
N GLU A 13 18.43 7.28 -11.67
CA GLU A 13 19.39 7.55 -10.61
C GLU A 13 19.25 9.01 -10.11
N GLY A 14 19.15 9.98 -11.02
CA GLY A 14 18.84 11.37 -10.67
C GLY A 14 17.51 11.51 -9.91
N ALA A 15 16.44 10.87 -10.40
CA ALA A 15 15.13 10.88 -9.75
C ALA A 15 15.16 10.21 -8.35
N ARG A 16 15.97 9.17 -8.17
CA ARG A 16 16.13 8.48 -6.88
C ARG A 16 16.71 9.41 -5.82
N TYR A 17 17.71 10.23 -6.16
CA TYR A 17 18.28 11.21 -5.22
C TYR A 17 17.27 12.27 -4.82
N LEU A 18 16.48 12.78 -5.77
CA LEU A 18 15.40 13.72 -5.48
C LEU A 18 14.36 13.08 -4.55
N GLY A 19 13.90 11.87 -4.87
CA GLY A 19 12.95 11.13 -4.02
C GLY A 19 13.45 10.94 -2.60
N ALA A 20 14.73 10.60 -2.42
CA ALA A 20 15.32 10.40 -1.10
C ALA A 20 15.26 11.65 -0.19
N ILE A 21 15.25 12.85 -0.79
CA ILE A 21 15.17 14.12 -0.06
C ILE A 21 13.71 14.61 0.08
N PHE A 22 12.95 14.59 -1.01
CA PHE A 22 11.60 15.17 -1.04
C PHE A 22 10.55 14.29 -0.35
N THR A 23 10.68 12.95 -0.42
CA THR A 23 9.74 12.04 0.24
C THR A 23 9.68 12.24 1.76
N PRO A 24 10.80 12.23 2.52
CA PRO A 24 10.73 12.47 3.96
C PRO A 24 10.23 13.88 4.30
N ILE A 25 10.61 14.91 3.52
CA ILE A 25 10.10 16.28 3.71
C ILE A 25 8.57 16.30 3.55
N PHE A 26 8.03 15.68 2.50
CA PHE A 26 6.59 15.58 2.27
C PHE A 26 5.86 14.95 3.46
N PHE A 27 6.33 13.80 3.94
CA PHE A 27 5.68 13.11 5.06
C PHE A 27 5.78 13.90 6.38
N ILE A 28 6.91 14.57 6.64
CA ILE A 28 7.07 15.45 7.81
C ILE A 28 6.10 16.63 7.72
N SER A 29 6.03 17.32 6.58
CA SER A 29 5.11 18.45 6.38
C SER A 29 3.65 18.03 6.58
N MET A 30 3.25 16.88 6.05
CA MET A 30 1.89 16.36 6.27
C MET A 30 1.64 15.99 7.74
N GLY A 31 2.62 15.41 8.42
CA GLY A 31 2.52 15.06 9.83
C GLY A 31 2.39 16.27 10.76
N LEU A 32 3.09 17.37 10.46
CA LEU A 32 3.02 18.62 11.25
C LEU A 32 1.63 19.29 11.23
N LEU A 33 0.85 19.04 10.19
CA LEU A 33 -0.53 19.56 10.07
C LEU A 33 -1.55 18.76 10.89
N VAL A 34 -1.16 17.59 11.44
CA VAL A 34 -2.06 16.71 12.20
C VAL A 34 -2.11 17.14 13.66
N ASN A 35 -3.33 17.29 14.18
CA ASN A 35 -3.55 17.56 15.60
C ASN A 35 -4.16 16.34 16.32
N LEU A 36 -3.30 15.57 17.00
CA LEU A 36 -3.72 14.36 17.73
C LEU A 36 -4.64 14.67 18.92
N TRP A 37 -4.52 15.84 19.54
CA TRP A 37 -5.39 16.25 20.65
C TRP A 37 -6.84 16.38 20.22
N THR A 38 -7.09 16.92 19.02
CA THR A 38 -8.45 17.03 18.46
C THR A 38 -9.08 15.67 18.17
N ILE A 39 -8.26 14.66 17.82
CA ILE A 39 -8.72 13.29 17.61
C ILE A 39 -9.05 12.65 18.95
N ALA A 40 -8.13 12.75 19.93
CA ALA A 40 -8.29 12.13 21.25
C ALA A 40 -9.47 12.72 22.04
N ALA A 41 -9.72 14.03 21.90
CA ALA A 41 -10.84 14.70 22.56
C ALA A 41 -12.21 14.34 21.97
N ALA A 42 -12.26 13.72 20.78
CA ALA A 42 -13.51 13.40 20.09
C ALA A 42 -13.61 11.88 19.80
N PRO A 43 -14.23 11.09 20.70
CA PRO A 43 -14.37 9.64 20.54
C PRO A 43 -15.03 9.23 19.21
N GLY A 44 -15.96 10.04 18.70
CA GLY A 44 -16.60 9.81 17.40
C GLY A 44 -15.62 9.81 16.22
N LEU A 45 -14.58 10.66 16.26
CA LEU A 45 -13.54 10.71 15.24
C LEU A 45 -12.66 9.46 15.27
N VAL A 46 -12.37 8.94 16.47
CA VAL A 46 -11.60 7.71 16.65
C VAL A 46 -12.38 6.52 16.08
N VAL A 47 -13.66 6.38 16.44
CA VAL A 47 -14.52 5.31 15.91
C VAL A 47 -14.61 5.40 14.39
N PHE A 48 -14.81 6.60 13.85
CA PHE A 48 -14.83 6.82 12.41
C PHE A 48 -13.53 6.40 11.73
N GLY A 49 -12.37 6.78 12.30
CA GLY A 49 -11.06 6.37 11.79
C GLY A 49 -10.86 4.85 11.79
N VAL A 50 -11.29 4.16 12.85
CA VAL A 50 -11.22 2.70 12.93
C VAL A 50 -12.10 2.06 11.85
N VAL A 51 -13.34 2.51 11.71
CA VAL A 51 -14.26 2.00 10.68
C VAL A 51 -13.69 2.23 9.28
N LEU A 52 -13.19 3.43 9.00
CA LEU A 52 -12.55 3.74 7.72
C LEU A 52 -11.33 2.84 7.45
N THR A 53 -10.51 2.59 8.46
CA THR A 53 -9.33 1.71 8.34
C THR A 53 -9.76 0.30 7.95
N VAL A 54 -10.75 -0.26 8.65
CA VAL A 54 -11.26 -1.61 8.38
C VAL A 54 -11.85 -1.68 6.97
N VAL A 55 -12.70 -0.71 6.60
CA VAL A 55 -13.30 -0.65 5.27
C VAL A 55 -12.24 -0.52 4.18
N ALA A 56 -11.23 0.33 4.37
CA ALA A 56 -10.15 0.52 3.39
C ALA A 56 -9.36 -0.77 3.15
N ILE A 57 -9.01 -1.51 4.21
CA ILE A 57 -8.29 -2.77 4.11
C ILE A 57 -9.17 -3.84 3.44
N LEU A 58 -10.42 -3.99 3.88
CA LEU A 58 -11.34 -4.98 3.32
C LEU A 58 -11.66 -4.70 1.85
N ALA A 59 -11.90 -3.44 1.50
CA ALA A 59 -12.14 -3.03 0.11
C ALA A 59 -10.97 -3.40 -0.80
N LYS A 60 -9.72 -3.29 -0.30
CA LYS A 60 -8.53 -3.69 -1.06
C LYS A 60 -8.36 -5.19 -1.16
N ILE A 61 -8.55 -5.92 -0.06
CA ILE A 61 -8.45 -7.37 -0.05
C ILE A 61 -9.50 -7.99 -0.96
N ILE A 62 -10.75 -7.52 -0.89
CA ILE A 62 -11.85 -8.05 -1.70
C ILE A 62 -11.72 -7.55 -3.14
N GLY A 63 -11.50 -6.25 -3.34
CA GLY A 63 -11.44 -5.63 -4.66
C GLY A 63 -10.30 -6.13 -5.53
N CYS A 64 -9.14 -6.42 -4.94
CA CYS A 64 -8.01 -7.00 -5.68
C CYS A 64 -7.96 -8.54 -5.58
N GLY A 65 -8.50 -9.14 -4.51
CA GLY A 65 -8.46 -10.58 -4.26
C GLY A 65 -9.43 -11.40 -5.13
N ILE A 66 -10.61 -10.86 -5.44
CA ILE A 66 -11.56 -11.52 -6.37
C ILE A 66 -10.96 -11.67 -7.78
N PRO A 67 -10.48 -10.59 -8.44
CA PRO A 67 -9.91 -10.71 -9.78
C PRO A 67 -8.61 -11.52 -9.82
N SER A 68 -7.79 -11.51 -8.75
CA SER A 68 -6.62 -12.39 -8.68
C SER A 68 -7.01 -13.86 -8.61
N ARG A 69 -8.12 -14.18 -7.93
CA ARG A 69 -8.64 -15.55 -7.87
C ARG A 69 -9.17 -16.01 -9.23
N LEU A 70 -9.86 -15.13 -9.95
CA LEU A 70 -10.28 -15.39 -11.35
C LEU A 70 -9.09 -15.60 -12.28
N SER A 71 -7.93 -15.00 -11.96
CA SER A 71 -6.66 -15.19 -12.67
C SER A 71 -5.91 -16.48 -12.29
N LYS A 72 -6.60 -17.46 -11.67
CA LYS A 72 -6.06 -18.77 -11.23
C LYS A 72 -5.00 -18.72 -10.12
N MET A 73 -4.89 -17.62 -9.37
CA MET A 73 -4.00 -17.55 -8.21
C MET A 73 -4.56 -18.33 -7.01
N SER A 74 -3.68 -18.88 -6.17
CA SER A 74 -4.07 -19.51 -4.91
C SER A 74 -4.72 -18.51 -3.94
N ASN A 75 -5.41 -18.98 -2.91
CA ASN A 75 -6.02 -18.11 -1.89
C ASN A 75 -4.97 -17.24 -1.18
N ARG A 76 -3.78 -17.82 -0.91
CA ARG A 76 -2.67 -17.09 -0.27
C ARG A 76 -2.08 -16.04 -1.20
N GLU A 77 -1.89 -16.37 -2.47
CA GLU A 77 -1.41 -15.41 -3.48
C GLU A 77 -2.43 -14.28 -3.70
N SER A 78 -3.72 -14.59 -3.73
CA SER A 78 -4.79 -13.58 -3.85
C SER A 78 -4.83 -12.64 -2.65
N LEU A 79 -4.67 -13.18 -1.43
CA LEU A 79 -4.57 -12.38 -0.22
C LEU A 79 -3.30 -11.50 -0.21
N ALA A 80 -2.17 -12.04 -0.69
CA ALA A 80 -0.94 -11.28 -0.84
C ALA A 80 -1.12 -10.09 -1.81
N VAL A 81 -1.82 -10.29 -2.93
CA VAL A 81 -2.15 -9.18 -3.85
C VAL A 81 -2.99 -8.13 -3.15
N GLY A 82 -4.05 -8.52 -2.44
CA GLY A 82 -4.89 -7.59 -1.69
C GLY A 82 -4.12 -6.76 -0.66
N LEU A 83 -3.32 -7.42 0.18
CA LEU A 83 -2.51 -6.76 1.20
C LEU A 83 -1.41 -5.89 0.58
N GLY A 84 -0.76 -6.36 -0.48
CA GLY A 84 0.29 -5.63 -1.19
C GLY A 84 -0.20 -4.38 -1.93
N MET A 85 -1.48 -4.34 -2.30
CA MET A 85 -2.12 -3.18 -2.96
C MET A 85 -2.71 -2.16 -1.99
N THR A 86 -2.59 -2.40 -0.69
CA THR A 86 -3.13 -1.55 0.37
C THR A 86 -2.31 -0.28 0.63
N PRO A 87 -0.97 -0.32 0.73
CA PRO A 87 -0.17 0.88 1.02
C PRO A 87 -0.25 1.87 -0.15
N ARG A 88 -0.94 3.00 0.06
CA ARG A 88 -1.10 4.07 -0.96
C ARG A 88 -1.20 5.47 -0.33
N GLY A 89 -0.28 5.75 0.59
CA GLY A 89 -0.30 6.96 1.41
C GLY A 89 -0.16 8.26 0.63
N GLU A 90 0.79 8.37 -0.31
CA GLU A 90 1.17 9.65 -0.93
C GLU A 90 0.01 10.36 -1.64
N VAL A 91 -0.67 9.67 -2.57
CA VAL A 91 -1.78 10.25 -3.33
C VAL A 91 -2.98 10.56 -2.41
N GLY A 92 -3.26 9.69 -1.44
CA GLY A 92 -4.35 9.90 -0.48
C GLY A 92 -4.11 11.15 0.39
N LEU A 93 -2.87 11.36 0.81
CA LEU A 93 -2.45 12.53 1.58
C LEU A 93 -2.57 13.82 0.76
N ILE A 94 -2.18 13.81 -0.52
CA ILE A 94 -2.32 14.99 -1.41
C ILE A 94 -3.79 15.35 -1.61
N VAL A 95 -4.66 14.36 -1.84
CA VAL A 95 -6.10 14.59 -1.98
C VAL A 95 -6.70 15.15 -0.70
N ALA A 96 -6.31 14.61 0.46
CA ALA A 96 -6.76 15.13 1.76
C ALA A 96 -6.31 16.57 2.00
N LEU A 97 -5.06 16.90 1.66
CA LEU A 97 -4.54 18.26 1.75
C LEU A 97 -5.32 19.22 0.84
N THR A 98 -5.57 18.80 -0.40
CA THR A 98 -6.32 19.59 -1.37
C THR A 98 -7.76 19.84 -0.89
N ALA A 99 -8.40 18.84 -0.29
CA ALA A 99 -9.73 19.00 0.30
C ALA A 99 -9.72 19.96 1.49
N LEU A 100 -8.66 19.94 2.32
CA LEU A 100 -8.51 20.85 3.45
C LEU A 100 -8.32 22.30 2.97
N THR A 101 -7.42 22.52 2.00
CA THR A 101 -7.14 23.87 1.47
C THR A 101 -8.30 24.43 0.66
N ALA A 102 -9.10 23.58 0.02
CA ALA A 102 -10.35 23.97 -0.63
C ALA A 102 -11.51 24.23 0.36
N GLY A 103 -11.31 24.00 1.67
CA GLY A 103 -12.35 24.17 2.69
C GLY A 103 -13.44 23.10 2.66
N VAL A 104 -13.23 21.99 1.95
CA VAL A 104 -14.20 20.89 1.83
C VAL A 104 -14.23 20.05 3.11
N ILE A 105 -13.10 19.93 3.81
CA ILE A 105 -12.98 19.20 5.07
C ILE A 105 -12.40 20.08 6.18
N ALA A 106 -12.83 19.84 7.42
CA ALA A 106 -12.26 20.48 8.60
C ALA A 106 -10.90 19.86 8.98
N GLY A 107 -10.07 20.62 9.70
CA GLY A 107 -8.74 20.17 10.15
C GLY A 107 -8.75 18.92 11.04
N SER A 108 -9.83 18.72 11.81
CA SER A 108 -10.01 17.51 12.62
C SER A 108 -10.23 16.26 11.76
N LEU A 109 -11.02 16.37 10.68
CA LEU A 109 -11.24 15.29 9.72
C LEU A 109 -9.98 14.99 8.91
N PHE A 110 -9.26 16.04 8.49
CA PHE A 110 -7.95 15.89 7.86
C PHE A 110 -6.98 15.09 8.75
N SER A 111 -6.89 15.45 10.04
CA SER A 111 -6.03 14.78 11.01
C SER A 111 -6.34 13.28 11.12
N VAL A 112 -7.63 12.91 11.16
CA VAL A 112 -8.07 11.50 11.17
C VAL A 112 -7.71 10.80 9.87
N ILE A 113 -7.93 11.43 8.70
CA ILE A 113 -7.61 10.83 7.40
C ILE A 113 -6.11 10.53 7.30
N VAL A 114 -5.25 11.48 7.70
CA VAL A 114 -3.79 11.27 7.70
C VAL A 114 -3.41 10.10 8.61
N LEU A 115 -3.99 10.04 9.82
CA LEU A 115 -3.76 8.93 10.74
C LEU A 115 -4.19 7.58 10.13
N VAL A 116 -5.37 7.52 9.52
CA VAL A 116 -5.87 6.32 8.82
C VAL A 116 -4.92 5.92 7.70
N MET A 117 -4.42 6.85 6.89
CA MET A 117 -3.47 6.56 5.80
C MET A 117 -2.17 5.95 6.30
N ILE A 118 -1.65 6.43 7.44
CA ILE A 118 -0.46 5.86 8.09
C ILE A 118 -0.78 4.44 8.58
N VAL A 119 -1.88 4.27 9.31
CA VAL A 119 -2.30 2.99 9.90
C VAL A 119 -2.53 1.94 8.81
N VAL A 120 -3.25 2.27 7.75
CA VAL A 120 -3.51 1.39 6.59
C VAL A 120 -2.23 1.02 5.84
N SER A 121 -1.20 1.87 5.87
CA SER A 121 0.08 1.56 5.21
C SER A 121 0.97 0.64 6.05
N VAL A 122 0.94 0.79 7.39
CA VAL A 122 1.82 0.06 8.30
C VAL A 122 1.21 -1.27 8.74
N LEU A 123 -0.08 -1.32 9.10
CA LEU A 123 -0.72 -2.52 9.66
C LEU A 123 -0.64 -3.76 8.75
N PRO A 124 -0.88 -3.67 7.42
CA PRO A 124 -0.85 -4.84 6.54
C PRO A 124 0.56 -5.36 6.24
N ALA A 125 1.60 -4.53 6.39
CA ALA A 125 2.97 -4.85 6.01
C ALA A 125 3.54 -6.13 6.66
N PRO A 126 3.43 -6.38 7.98
CA PRO A 126 3.92 -7.62 8.59
C PRO A 126 3.16 -8.85 8.07
N PHE A 127 1.85 -8.76 7.86
CA PHE A 127 1.04 -9.86 7.33
C PHE A 127 1.41 -10.18 5.88
N PHE A 128 1.55 -9.14 5.05
CA PHE A 128 2.02 -9.27 3.68
C PHE A 128 3.38 -9.97 3.60
N LYS A 129 4.35 -9.52 4.41
CA LYS A 129 5.69 -10.14 4.46
C LYS A 129 5.63 -11.63 4.81
N ARG A 130 4.84 -12.01 5.83
CA ARG A 130 4.68 -13.43 6.23
C ARG A 130 4.09 -14.28 5.10
N ILE A 131 3.05 -13.79 4.44
CA ILE A 131 2.38 -14.53 3.36
C ILE A 131 3.31 -14.69 2.16
N ILE A 132 4.07 -13.65 1.78
CA ILE A 132 5.04 -13.72 0.69
C ILE A 132 6.14 -14.76 0.96
N VAL A 133 6.67 -14.82 2.19
CA VAL A 133 7.66 -15.83 2.57
C VAL A 133 7.10 -17.24 2.43
N GLN A 134 5.87 -17.48 2.91
CA GLN A 134 5.22 -18.78 2.78
C GLN A 134 4.98 -19.19 1.32
N ILE A 135 4.56 -18.26 0.47
CA ILE A 135 4.39 -18.51 -0.97
C ILE A 135 5.74 -18.88 -1.61
N ALA A 136 6.82 -18.20 -1.22
CA ALA A 136 8.16 -18.49 -1.72
C ALA A 136 8.64 -19.89 -1.29
N GLU A 137 8.40 -20.29 -0.05
CA GLU A 137 8.72 -21.63 0.46
C GLU A 137 7.92 -22.72 -0.26
N GLU A 138 6.62 -22.52 -0.47
CA GLU A 138 5.77 -23.46 -1.21
C GLU A 138 6.21 -23.62 -2.67
N ARG A 139 6.57 -22.52 -3.34
CA ARG A 139 7.12 -22.56 -4.71
C ARG A 139 8.47 -23.26 -4.77
N ARG A 140 9.35 -23.01 -3.79
CA ARG A 140 10.66 -23.68 -3.70
C ARG A 140 10.51 -25.19 -3.50
N SER A 141 9.54 -25.60 -2.69
CA SER A 141 9.26 -27.02 -2.41
C SER A 141 8.62 -27.75 -3.61
N ARG A 142 7.93 -27.02 -4.50
CA ARG A 142 7.37 -27.55 -5.75
C ARG A 142 8.34 -27.47 -6.94
N ALA A 143 9.49 -26.81 -6.80
CA ALA A 143 10.45 -26.72 -7.88
C ALA A 143 11.08 -28.11 -8.13
N PRO A 144 11.12 -28.60 -9.38
CA PRO A 144 11.75 -29.88 -9.69
C PRO A 144 13.23 -29.86 -9.28
N ALA A 145 13.75 -31.00 -8.82
CA ALA A 145 15.16 -31.15 -8.48
C ALA A 145 16.04 -30.77 -9.69
N PRO A 146 17.21 -30.14 -9.48
CA PRO A 146 18.08 -29.76 -10.58
C PRO A 146 18.46 -31.01 -11.38
N GLY A 147 17.95 -31.14 -12.60
CA GLY A 147 18.20 -32.26 -13.50
C GLY A 147 16.98 -32.99 -14.07
N ASN A 148 15.75 -32.71 -13.60
CA ASN A 148 14.54 -33.30 -14.20
C ASN A 148 13.87 -32.29 -15.16
N PRO A 149 13.69 -32.59 -16.46
CA PRO A 149 13.03 -31.69 -17.39
C PRO A 149 11.60 -31.34 -16.92
N GLU A 150 11.21 -30.07 -17.12
CA GLU A 150 9.87 -29.57 -16.80
C GLU A 150 8.83 -30.44 -17.55
N PRO A 151 7.84 -31.04 -16.85
CA PRO A 151 6.78 -31.76 -17.55
C PRO A 151 6.01 -30.79 -18.45
N PRO A 152 5.61 -31.21 -19.67
CA PRO A 152 5.02 -30.32 -20.66
C PRO A 152 3.79 -29.62 -20.08
N ARG A 153 3.79 -28.28 -20.13
CA ARG A 153 2.64 -27.47 -19.72
C ARG A 153 1.48 -27.80 -20.66
N GLY A 154 0.47 -28.47 -20.12
CA GLY A 154 -0.75 -28.80 -20.86
C GLY A 154 -1.41 -27.55 -21.42
N THR A 155 -1.75 -27.63 -22.72
CA THR A 155 -2.54 -26.68 -23.49
C THR A 155 -3.93 -26.45 -22.89
#